data_AF-J9F254-F1
#
_entry.id   AF-J9F254-F1
#
_cell.length_a   1.000
_cell.length_b   1.000
_cell.length_c   1.000
_cell.angle_alpha   90.00
_cell.angle_beta   90.00
_cell.angle_gamma   90.00
#
_symmetry.space_group_name_H-M   'P 1'
#
loop_
_entity.id
_entity.type
_entity.pdbx_description
1 polymer ?
#
loop_
_entity_poly.entity_id
_entity_poly.type
_entity_poly.pdbx_seq_one_letter_code
_entity_poly.pdbx_strand_id
1 'polypeptide(L)'
;MLESILKKKCSLPSDQLLVVDAEDRIIFPYLTGDDMKYLLIYLYTGKAILPKFDAFARVGRVVSLLVDREQLISIFMQWQKLIVKNLLQIEKKNNNELITEESLKALISVFSAPYGALPYAKRMALSLLADQITKNNETLAGKYNGQLQYSRYQVGHFMELKRVITSVKKTPDPL
;
A
#
# COMPACT_ATOMS: atom_id res chain seq x y z
N MET A 1 3.22 -0.45 26.00
CA MET A 1 3.69 0.88 25.52
C MET A 1 2.60 1.94 25.65
N LEU A 2 1.35 1.68 25.21
CA LEU A 2 0.19 2.57 25.44
C LEU A 2 -0.12 2.88 26.90
N GLU A 3 -0.03 1.90 27.81
CA GLU A 3 -0.26 2.15 29.23
C GLU A 3 0.69 3.20 29.81
N SER A 4 1.93 3.27 29.32
CA SER A 4 2.88 4.31 29.74
C SER A 4 2.48 5.67 29.21
N ILE A 5 1.90 5.75 28.01
CA ILE A 5 1.46 7.01 27.39
C ILE A 5 0.20 7.51 28.10
N LEU A 6 -0.76 6.62 28.36
CA LEU A 6 -1.99 6.91 29.10
C LEU A 6 -1.71 7.27 30.57
N LYS A 7 -0.82 6.55 31.25
CA LYS A 7 -0.43 6.85 32.64
C LYS A 7 0.37 8.14 32.77
N LYS A 8 1.25 8.44 31.81
CA LYS A 8 2.09 9.65 31.86
C LYS A 8 1.45 10.87 31.20
N LYS A 9 0.34 10.69 30.48
CA LYS A 9 -0.37 11.78 29.79
C LYS A 9 0.58 12.65 28.93
N CYS A 10 1.52 11.99 28.24
CA CYS A 10 2.56 12.68 27.49
C CYS A 10 2.24 12.66 25.99
N SER A 11 2.09 13.82 25.37
CA SER A 11 2.15 13.96 23.91
C SER A 11 3.56 13.63 23.42
N LEU A 12 3.67 12.86 22.34
CA LEU A 12 4.98 12.70 21.69
C LEU A 12 5.36 14.02 21.01
N PRO A 13 6.63 14.45 21.01
CA PRO A 13 7.09 15.70 20.36
C PRO A 13 6.92 15.75 18.82
N SER A 14 6.24 14.76 18.25
CA SER A 14 6.00 14.62 16.83
C SER A 14 4.51 14.74 16.57
N ASP A 15 4.11 15.18 15.38
CA ASP A 15 2.71 15.31 14.89
C ASP A 15 1.92 13.99 14.82
N GLN A 16 2.30 12.99 15.62
CA GLN A 16 1.84 11.62 15.55
C GLN A 16 0.85 11.27 16.65
N LEU A 17 0.91 11.94 17.81
CA LEU A 17 0.04 11.59 18.93
C LEU A 17 -0.11 12.78 19.87
N LEU A 18 -1.34 13.30 19.94
CA LEU A 18 -1.73 14.34 20.87
C LEU A 18 -2.55 13.69 21.98
N VAL A 19 -2.10 13.82 23.23
CA VAL A 19 -2.89 13.44 24.40
C VAL A 19 -3.54 14.71 24.94
N VAL A 20 -4.87 14.73 25.03
CA VAL A 20 -5.61 15.83 25.63
C VAL A 20 -5.94 15.47 27.06
N ASP A 21 -5.10 15.94 27.98
CA ASP A 21 -5.11 15.57 29.39
C ASP A 21 -6.42 15.90 30.11
N ALA A 22 -7.10 16.95 29.65
CA ALA A 22 -8.35 17.44 30.22
C ALA A 22 -9.55 16.51 29.95
N GLU A 23 -9.49 15.66 28.92
CA GLU A 23 -10.63 14.90 28.44
C GLU A 23 -10.33 13.40 28.26
N ASP A 24 -9.14 12.97 28.69
CA ASP A 24 -8.64 11.60 28.51
C ASP A 24 -8.74 11.11 27.05
N ARG A 25 -8.47 12.01 26.09
CA ARG A 25 -8.56 11.74 24.66
C ARG A 25 -7.17 11.59 24.04
N ILE A 26 -7.04 10.62 23.13
CA ILE A 26 -5.89 10.51 22.23
C ILE A 26 -6.35 10.92 20.83
N ILE A 27 -5.62 11.87 20.23
CA ILE A 27 -5.87 12.38 18.88
C ILE A 27 -4.70 11.99 17.99
N PHE A 28 -5.02 11.39 16.84
CA PHE A 28 -4.09 11.13 15.75
C PHE A 28 -4.35 12.14 14.62
N PRO A 29 -3.66 13.29 14.59
CA PRO A 29 -4.02 14.42 13.74
C PRO A 29 -3.82 14.15 12.24
N TYR A 30 -3.06 13.11 11.88
CA TYR A 30 -2.83 12.70 10.49
C TYR A 30 -3.88 11.72 9.96
N LEU A 31 -4.82 11.24 10.79
CA LEU A 31 -5.87 10.33 10.32
C LEU A 31 -7.00 11.11 9.67
N THR A 32 -7.42 10.64 8.50
CA THR A 32 -8.66 11.09 7.87
C THR A 32 -9.87 10.34 8.45
N GLY A 33 -11.08 10.86 8.23
CA GLY A 33 -12.31 10.16 8.61
C GLY A 33 -12.46 8.79 7.94
N ASP A 34 -11.92 8.63 6.72
CA ASP A 34 -11.88 7.34 6.02
C ASP A 34 -10.91 6.36 6.69
N ASP A 35 -9.73 6.81 7.13
CA ASP A 35 -8.77 5.96 7.85
C ASP A 35 -9.38 5.42 9.17
N MET A 36 -10.14 6.27 9.87
CA MET A 36 -10.82 5.91 11.10
C MET A 36 -11.83 4.78 10.93
N LYS A 37 -12.49 4.67 9.76
CA LYS A 37 -13.42 3.56 9.49
C LYS A 37 -12.71 2.21 9.60
N TYR A 38 -11.51 2.08 9.06
CA TYR A 38 -10.74 0.83 9.13
C TYR A 38 -10.34 0.48 10.57
N LEU A 39 -9.91 1.48 11.33
CA LEU A 39 -9.52 1.31 12.73
C LEU A 39 -10.70 0.95 13.61
N LEU A 40 -11.83 1.66 13.47
CA LEU A 40 -13.04 1.39 14.25
C LEU A 40 -13.61 0.00 13.93
N ILE A 41 -13.63 -0.41 12.65
CA ILE A 41 -14.08 -1.76 12.30
C ILE A 41 -13.22 -2.81 13.00
N TYR A 42 -11.90 -2.63 13.00
CA TYR A 42 -11.02 -3.55 13.72
C TYR A 42 -11.31 -3.54 15.23
N LEU A 43 -11.42 -2.37 15.86
CA LEU A 43 -11.66 -2.26 17.31
C LEU A 43 -13.00 -2.85 17.75
N TYR A 44 -14.07 -2.67 16.96
CA TYR A 44 -15.40 -3.17 17.31
C TYR A 44 -15.64 -4.63 16.92
N THR A 45 -15.00 -5.13 15.86
CA THR A 45 -15.33 -6.46 15.30
C THR A 45 -14.18 -7.46 15.37
N GLY A 46 -12.96 -7.01 15.69
CA GLY A 46 -11.72 -7.77 15.58
C GLY A 46 -11.30 -8.10 14.14
N LYS A 47 -12.04 -7.66 13.12
CA LYS A 47 -11.76 -7.96 11.72
C LYS A 47 -10.79 -6.93 11.13
N ALA A 48 -9.67 -7.42 10.58
CA ALA A 48 -8.75 -6.56 9.87
C ALA A 48 -9.19 -6.38 8.41
N ILE A 49 -9.72 -5.20 8.09
CA ILE A 49 -10.05 -4.83 6.71
C ILE A 49 -8.82 -4.22 6.05
N LEU A 50 -8.62 -4.50 4.76
CA LEU A 50 -7.53 -3.93 3.98
C LEU A 50 -7.79 -2.43 3.74
N PRO A 51 -6.91 -1.52 4.21
CA PRO A 51 -7.01 -0.10 3.89
C PRO A 51 -6.79 0.15 2.40
N LYS A 52 -7.18 1.34 1.93
CA LYS A 52 -6.71 1.84 0.62
C LYS A 52 -5.17 1.88 0.61
N PHE A 53 -4.58 1.78 -0.58
CA PHE A 53 -3.12 1.65 -0.75
C PHE A 53 -2.34 2.85 -0.19
N ASP A 54 -2.94 4.03 -0.18
CA ASP A 54 -2.39 5.28 0.35
C ASP A 54 -2.63 5.43 1.87
N ALA A 55 -3.63 4.74 2.42
CA ALA A 55 -3.96 4.72 3.85
C ALA A 55 -3.12 3.71 4.66
N PHE A 56 -2.43 2.79 3.98
CA PHE A 56 -1.73 1.67 4.60
C PHE A 56 -0.70 2.09 5.66
N ALA A 57 0.11 3.11 5.36
CA ALA A 57 1.10 3.64 6.29
C ALA A 57 0.43 4.25 7.54
N ARG A 58 -0.63 5.04 7.34
CA ARG A 58 -1.33 5.76 8.42
C ARG A 58 -2.06 4.78 9.33
N VAL A 59 -2.87 3.89 8.76
CA VAL A 59 -3.62 2.88 9.52
C VAL A 59 -2.67 1.87 10.18
N GLY A 60 -1.68 1.36 9.43
CA GLY A 60 -0.71 0.39 9.95
C GLY A 60 0.10 0.92 11.13
N ARG A 61 0.46 2.20 11.11
CA ARG A 61 1.13 2.87 12.23
C ARG A 61 0.27 2.88 13.49
N VAL A 62 -1.00 3.26 13.37
CA VAL A 62 -1.92 3.32 14.52
C VAL A 62 -2.21 1.93 15.07
N VAL A 63 -2.46 0.95 14.19
CA VAL A 63 -2.64 -0.45 14.60
C VAL A 63 -1.42 -0.94 15.37
N SER A 64 -0.20 -0.65 14.89
CA SER A 64 1.05 -1.03 15.58
C SER A 64 1.21 -0.40 16.96
N LEU A 65 0.51 0.70 17.25
CA LEU A 65 0.46 1.31 18.58
C LEU A 65 -0.59 0.64 19.47
N LEU A 66 -1.74 0.29 18.89
CA LEU A 66 -2.94 -0.20 19.60
C LEU A 66 -2.86 -1.67 20.03
N VAL A 67 -2.18 -2.51 19.26
CA VAL A 67 -2.20 -3.96 19.49
C VAL A 67 -0.83 -4.52 19.85
N ASP A 68 -0.84 -5.68 20.48
CA ASP A 68 0.39 -6.42 20.74
C ASP A 68 0.99 -7.02 19.44
N ARG A 69 2.20 -7.57 19.57
CA ARG A 69 2.93 -8.15 18.45
C ARG A 69 2.21 -9.33 17.80
N GLU A 70 1.52 -10.17 18.56
CA GLU A 70 0.86 -11.38 18.03
C GLU A 70 -0.36 -11.00 17.19
N GLN A 71 -1.17 -10.08 17.70
CA GLN A 71 -2.29 -9.49 16.98
C GLN A 71 -1.83 -8.77 15.73
N LEU A 72 -0.73 -8.01 15.81
CA LEU A 72 -0.16 -7.30 14.67
C LEU A 72 0.27 -8.25 13.55
N ILE A 73 0.90 -9.38 13.90
CA ILE A 73 1.25 -10.43 12.93
C ILE A 73 -0.01 -10.98 12.26
N SER A 74 -1.05 -11.28 13.04
CA SER A 74 -2.34 -11.77 12.49
C SER A 74 -2.96 -10.78 11.50
N ILE A 75 -2.96 -9.49 11.82
CA ILE A 75 -3.48 -8.42 10.95
C ILE A 75 -2.70 -8.37 9.64
N PHE A 76 -1.37 -8.36 9.68
CA PHE A 76 -0.56 -8.34 8.46
C PHE A 76 -0.72 -9.61 7.62
N MET A 77 -0.90 -10.78 8.26
CA MET A 77 -1.24 -12.00 7.54
C MET A 77 -2.60 -11.90 6.82
N GLN A 78 -3.61 -11.31 7.47
CA GLN A 78 -4.92 -11.09 6.84
C GLN A 78 -4.81 -10.11 5.66
N TRP A 79 -4.11 -9.00 5.84
CA TRP A 79 -3.89 -8.02 4.78
C TRP A 79 -3.14 -8.63 3.59
N GLN A 80 -2.11 -9.43 3.85
CA GLN A 80 -1.40 -10.14 2.80
C GLN A 80 -2.31 -11.07 2.01
N LYS A 81 -3.18 -11.84 2.68
CA LYS A 81 -4.16 -12.72 2.02
C LYS A 81 -5.12 -11.91 1.13
N LEU A 82 -5.58 -10.75 1.61
CA LEU A 82 -6.47 -9.87 0.84
C LEU A 82 -5.78 -9.29 -0.41
N ILE A 83 -4.53 -8.82 -0.28
CA ILE A 83 -3.76 -8.31 -1.43
C ILE A 83 -3.53 -9.42 -2.46
N VAL A 84 -3.03 -10.59 -2.03
CA VAL A 84 -2.78 -11.72 -2.93
C VAL A 84 -4.06 -12.17 -3.63
N LYS A 85 -5.18 -12.27 -2.90
CA LYS A 85 -6.48 -12.62 -3.48
C LYS A 85 -6.93 -11.61 -4.52
N ASN A 86 -6.77 -10.30 -4.25
CA ASN A 86 -7.10 -9.25 -5.21
C ASN A 86 -6.26 -9.39 -6.49
N LEU A 87 -4.94 -9.50 -6.35
CA LEU A 87 -4.03 -9.65 -7.48
C LEU A 87 -4.33 -10.90 -8.32
N LEU A 88 -4.67 -12.03 -7.69
CA LEU A 88 -5.07 -13.26 -8.41
C LEU A 88 -6.37 -13.07 -9.20
N GLN A 89 -7.33 -12.32 -8.66
CA GLN A 89 -8.58 -12.02 -9.35
C GLN A 89 -8.34 -11.08 -10.54
N ILE A 90 -7.43 -10.13 -10.39
CA ILE A 90 -7.05 -9.17 -11.42
C ILE A 90 -6.28 -9.85 -12.56
N GLU A 91 -5.32 -10.70 -12.24
CA GLU A 91 -4.59 -11.52 -13.22
C GLU A 91 -5.54 -12.33 -14.09
N LYS A 92 -6.57 -12.95 -13.49
CA LYS A 92 -7.61 -13.71 -14.23
C LYS A 92 -8.44 -12.86 -15.18
N LYS A 93 -8.55 -11.54 -14.98
CA LYS A 93 -9.26 -10.64 -15.91
C LYS A 93 -8.43 -10.35 -17.17
N ASN A 94 -7.15 -10.71 -17.19
CA ASN A 94 -6.23 -10.58 -18.31
C ASN A 94 -6.21 -9.18 -18.95
N ASN A 95 -6.30 -8.14 -18.12
CA ASN A 95 -6.19 -6.74 -18.54
C ASN A 95 -4.84 -6.18 -18.06
N ASN A 96 -3.92 -5.94 -18.99
CA ASN A 96 -2.54 -5.54 -18.72
C ASN A 96 -2.44 -4.21 -17.94
N GLU A 97 -3.27 -3.22 -18.27
CA GLU A 97 -3.27 -1.92 -17.59
C GLU A 97 -3.70 -2.08 -16.13
N LEU A 98 -4.79 -2.83 -15.92
CA LEU A 98 -5.35 -3.06 -14.60
C LEU A 98 -4.41 -3.92 -13.73
N ILE A 99 -3.76 -4.93 -14.31
CA ILE A 99 -2.72 -5.73 -13.63
C ILE A 99 -1.56 -4.83 -13.20
N THR A 100 -1.11 -3.92 -14.07
CA THR A 100 0.00 -3.02 -13.79
C THR A 100 -0.35 -2.04 -12.66
N GLU A 101 -1.51 -1.40 -12.75
CA GLU A 101 -1.98 -0.42 -11.77
C GLU A 101 -2.12 -1.04 -10.38
N GLU A 102 -2.83 -2.17 -10.28
CA GLU A 102 -3.11 -2.81 -9.00
C GLU A 102 -1.87 -3.46 -8.39
N SER A 103 -0.96 -3.97 -9.22
CA SER A 103 0.33 -4.45 -8.73
C SER A 103 1.18 -3.31 -8.19
N LEU A 104 1.14 -2.12 -8.81
CA LEU A 104 1.84 -0.94 -8.28
C LEU A 104 1.24 -0.49 -6.94
N LYS A 105 -0.09 -0.40 -6.84
CA LYS A 105 -0.79 -0.09 -5.57
C LYS A 105 -0.45 -1.10 -4.47
N ALA A 106 -0.39 -2.39 -4.81
CA ALA A 106 0.03 -3.44 -3.89
C ALA A 106 1.49 -3.24 -3.43
N LEU A 107 2.42 -2.89 -4.33
CA LEU A 107 3.79 -2.58 -3.94
C LEU A 107 3.88 -1.37 -3.02
N ILE A 108 3.18 -0.28 -3.34
CA ILE A 108 3.13 0.92 -2.48
C ILE A 108 2.65 0.54 -1.07
N SER A 109 1.61 -0.29 -0.98
CA SER A 109 1.08 -0.80 0.29
C SER A 109 2.13 -1.63 1.05
N VAL A 110 2.80 -2.54 0.35
CA VAL A 110 3.87 -3.41 0.90
C VAL A 110 5.03 -2.59 1.45
N PHE A 111 5.51 -1.58 0.71
CA PHE A 111 6.62 -0.73 1.14
C PHE A 111 6.24 0.26 2.23
N SER A 112 4.95 0.54 2.40
CA SER A 112 4.40 1.35 3.48
C SER A 112 4.23 0.58 4.79
N ALA A 113 4.18 -0.75 4.73
CA ALA A 113 4.08 -1.61 5.90
C ALA A 113 5.45 -1.78 6.58
N PRO A 114 5.48 -2.18 7.87
CA PRO A 114 6.73 -2.54 8.54
C PRO A 114 7.53 -3.57 7.72
N TYR A 115 8.85 -3.41 7.70
CA TYR A 115 9.72 -4.22 6.85
C TYR A 115 9.50 -5.72 7.11
N GLY A 116 9.24 -6.48 6.05
CA GLY A 116 9.01 -7.93 6.14
C GLY A 116 7.59 -8.35 6.56
N ALA A 117 6.65 -7.42 6.75
CA ALA A 117 5.27 -7.76 7.11
C ALA A 117 4.48 -8.47 5.99
N LEU A 118 4.77 -8.15 4.72
CA LEU A 118 3.98 -8.58 3.56
C LEU A 118 4.80 -9.27 2.44
N PRO A 119 5.61 -10.31 2.74
CA PRO A 119 6.55 -10.89 1.78
C PRO A 119 5.92 -11.63 0.59
N TYR A 120 4.72 -12.22 0.76
CA TYR A 120 4.05 -12.94 -0.34
C TYR A 120 3.35 -11.96 -1.29
N ALA A 121 2.69 -10.94 -0.73
CA ALA A 121 2.12 -9.85 -1.53
C ALA A 121 3.20 -9.14 -2.35
N LYS A 122 4.37 -8.88 -1.74
CA LYS A 122 5.54 -8.34 -2.44
C LYS A 122 5.94 -9.18 -3.65
N ARG A 123 6.15 -10.48 -3.43
CA ARG A 123 6.60 -11.40 -4.48
C ARG A 123 5.60 -11.49 -5.62
N MET A 124 4.31 -11.59 -5.29
CA MET A 124 3.26 -11.66 -6.30
C MET A 124 3.18 -10.38 -7.12
N ALA A 125 3.12 -9.21 -6.48
CA ALA A 125 3.04 -7.94 -7.19
C ALA A 125 4.27 -7.69 -8.08
N LEU A 126 5.48 -8.05 -7.62
CA LEU A 126 6.69 -7.98 -8.44
C LEU A 126 6.63 -8.94 -9.63
N SER A 127 6.19 -10.18 -9.42
CA SER A 127 6.09 -11.18 -10.49
C SER A 127 5.11 -10.73 -11.58
N LEU A 128 3.94 -10.23 -11.20
CA LEU A 128 2.95 -9.72 -12.14
C LEU A 128 3.47 -8.52 -12.91
N LEU A 129 4.12 -7.55 -12.24
CA LEU A 129 4.72 -6.41 -12.93
C LEU A 129 5.84 -6.82 -13.88
N ALA A 130 6.70 -7.74 -13.49
CA ALA A 130 7.77 -8.25 -14.34
C ALA A 130 7.23 -8.94 -15.60
N ASP A 131 6.15 -9.71 -15.45
CA ASP A 131 5.45 -10.35 -16.57
C ASP A 131 4.86 -9.30 -17.52
N GLN A 132 4.19 -8.26 -16.99
CA GLN A 132 3.65 -7.18 -17.81
C GLN A 132 4.74 -6.37 -18.53
N ILE A 133 5.87 -6.10 -17.87
CA ILE A 133 7.01 -5.41 -18.50
C ILE A 133 7.58 -6.27 -19.64
N THR A 134 7.70 -7.58 -19.43
CA THR A 134 8.19 -8.52 -20.46
C THR A 134 7.26 -8.53 -21.67
N LYS A 135 5.94 -8.67 -21.45
CA LYS A 135 4.92 -8.63 -22.51
C LYS A 135 4.92 -7.30 -23.28
N ASN A 136 5.04 -6.18 -22.58
CA ASN A 136 5.13 -4.87 -23.22
C ASN A 136 6.42 -4.73 -24.05
N ASN A 137 7.55 -5.24 -23.56
CA ASN A 137 8.80 -5.24 -24.31
C ASN A 137 8.75 -6.14 -25.55
N GLU A 138 8.14 -7.32 -25.47
CA GLU A 138 7.95 -8.23 -26.60
C GLU A 138 7.02 -7.62 -27.68
N THR A 139 5.91 -7.00 -27.27
CA THR A 139 4.99 -6.34 -28.20
C THR A 139 5.64 -5.12 -28.87
N LEU A 140 6.47 -4.36 -28.14
CA LEU A 140 7.26 -3.28 -28.72
C LEU A 140 8.32 -3.85 -29.69
N ALA A 141 9.08 -4.88 -29.30
CA ALA A 141 10.04 -5.54 -30.18
C ALA A 141 9.39 -6.07 -31.47
N GLY A 142 8.17 -6.63 -31.38
CA GLY A 142 7.39 -7.05 -32.55
C GLY A 142 6.98 -5.87 -33.45
N LYS A 143 6.61 -4.73 -32.88
CA LYS A 143 6.30 -3.49 -33.64
C LYS A 143 7.54 -2.89 -34.30
N TYR A 144 8.68 -2.90 -33.62
CA TYR A 144 9.95 -2.33 -34.11
C TYR A 144 10.75 -3.29 -35.00
N ASN A 145 10.49 -4.60 -34.99
CA ASN A 145 11.06 -5.53 -35.96
C ASN A 145 10.53 -5.31 -37.41
N GLY A 146 9.48 -4.49 -37.59
CA GLY A 146 9.07 -3.97 -38.90
C GLY A 146 9.87 -2.73 -39.37
N GLN A 147 10.67 -2.13 -38.50
CA GLN A 147 11.57 -1.00 -38.80
C GLN A 147 12.95 -1.30 -38.24
N LEU A 148 13.75 -2.00 -39.04
CA LEU A 148 15.19 -2.17 -38.82
C LEU A 148 15.85 -0.85 -38.42
N GLN A 149 16.70 -0.94 -37.39
CA GLN A 149 17.54 0.08 -36.76
C GLN A 149 16.88 0.83 -35.60
N TYR A 150 17.22 0.46 -34.37
CA TYR A 150 17.99 1.35 -33.50
C TYR A 150 18.78 0.54 -32.47
N SER A 151 20.09 0.69 -32.57
CA SER A 151 21.10 0.32 -31.59
C SER A 151 21.01 1.23 -30.36
N ARG A 152 21.38 0.67 -29.20
CA ARG A 152 21.56 1.29 -27.88
C ARG A 152 20.29 1.78 -27.16
N TYR A 153 19.95 1.02 -26.12
CA TYR A 153 19.21 1.44 -24.91
C TYR A 153 19.23 2.96 -24.68
N GLN A 154 18.09 3.63 -24.74
CA GLN A 154 17.95 5.00 -24.25
C GLN A 154 16.58 5.24 -23.62
N VAL A 155 16.58 5.36 -22.28
CA VAL A 155 15.88 6.38 -21.44
C VAL A 155 14.33 6.53 -21.54
N GLY A 156 13.66 6.00 -22.57
CA GLY A 156 12.20 6.08 -22.74
C GLY A 156 11.41 5.25 -21.72
N HIS A 157 11.92 4.08 -21.34
CA HIS A 157 11.30 3.18 -20.35
C HIS A 157 11.09 3.81 -18.97
N PHE A 158 11.97 4.72 -18.55
CA PHE A 158 11.80 5.44 -17.28
C PHE A 158 10.70 6.50 -17.36
N MET A 159 10.44 7.08 -18.55
CA MET A 159 9.42 8.11 -18.71
C MET A 159 8.01 7.53 -18.66
N GLU A 160 7.78 6.34 -19.21
CA GLU A 160 6.49 5.65 -19.09
C GLU A 160 6.21 5.21 -17.65
N LEU A 161 7.20 4.62 -16.98
CA LEU A 161 7.06 4.25 -15.57
C LEU A 161 6.84 5.48 -14.68
N LYS A 162 7.51 6.61 -14.97
CA LYS A 162 7.29 7.88 -14.30
C LYS A 162 5.90 8.44 -14.57
N ARG A 163 5.34 8.30 -15.77
CA ARG A 163 3.96 8.66 -16.11
C ARG A 163 2.94 7.79 -15.37
N VAL A 164 3.15 6.49 -15.28
CA VAL A 164 2.31 5.57 -14.51
C VAL A 164 2.40 5.86 -13.01
N ILE A 165 3.60 6.13 -12.48
CA ILE A 165 3.77 6.55 -11.09
C ILE A 165 3.07 7.89 -10.83
N THR A 166 3.15 8.84 -11.77
CA THR A 166 2.46 10.13 -11.61
C THR A 166 0.96 10.04 -11.81
N SER A 167 0.43 9.14 -12.64
CA SER A 167 -1.01 8.91 -12.76
C SER A 167 -1.58 8.22 -11.50
N VAL A 168 -0.85 7.24 -10.95
CA VAL A 168 -1.24 6.58 -9.69
C VAL A 168 -1.15 7.54 -8.50
N LYS A 169 -0.18 8.47 -8.48
CA LYS A 169 -0.10 9.53 -7.46
C LYS A 169 -1.14 10.64 -7.64
N LYS A 170 -1.71 10.82 -8.83
CA LYS A 170 -2.65 11.91 -9.17
C LYS A 170 -4.12 11.59 -8.91
N THR A 171 -4.43 10.51 -8.20
CA THR A 171 -5.77 10.31 -7.64
C THR A 171 -5.83 10.79 -6.18
N PRO A 172 -6.00 12.10 -5.98
CA PRO A 172 -7.03 12.60 -5.10
C PRO A 172 -8.14 13.14 -6.00
N ASP A 173 -9.31 12.51 -5.97
CA ASP A 173 -10.50 13.25 -6.40
C ASP A 173 -10.71 14.39 -5.40
N PRO A 174 -10.88 15.63 -5.89
CA PRO A 174 -11.36 16.71 -5.07
C PRO A 174 -12.86 16.48 -4.81
N LEU A 175 -13.24 16.39 -3.55
CA LEU A 175 -14.39 17.06 -2.89
C LEU A 175 -14.61 16.45 -1.50
#